data_AF-A0A2M8P600-F1
#
_entry.id   AF-A0A2M8P600-F1
#
_cell.length_a   1.000
_cell.length_b   1.000
_cell.length_c   1.000
_cell.angle_alpha   90.00
_cell.angle_beta   90.00
_cell.angle_gamma   90.00
#
_symmetry.space_group_name_H-M   'P 1'
#
loop_
_entity.id
_entity.type
_entity.pdbx_description
1 polymer ?
#
loop_
_entity_poly.entity_id
_entity_poly.type
_entity_poly.pdbx_seq_one_letter_code
_entity_poly.pdbx_strand_id
1 'polypeptide(L)'
;VRLTIKGFLNTFTKTIFLTVVVFCTVLGCADRDRENPLDPKNPLTGGKPTGLTATSSQDTVFLRWDRLDITDMVGYNIYRRETNSGNFNLVDLVEPDKNRFADSNLNFETTYEYQ
;
A
#
# COMPACT_ATOMS: atom_id res chain seq x y z
N VAL A 1 54.14 -19.24 -47.34
CA VAL A 1 53.75 -18.32 -46.23
C VAL A 1 52.35 -18.70 -45.78
N ARG A 2 52.19 -19.38 -44.65
CA ARG A 2 50.88 -19.78 -44.09
C ARG A 2 50.60 -18.92 -42.87
N LEU A 3 49.75 -17.91 -43.01
CA LEU A 3 49.23 -17.14 -41.88
C LEU A 3 48.01 -17.87 -41.31
N THR A 4 48.22 -18.55 -40.19
CA THR A 4 47.13 -19.20 -39.45
C THR A 4 46.57 -18.21 -38.45
N ILE A 5 45.48 -17.51 -38.80
CA ILE A 5 44.69 -16.71 -37.85
C ILE A 5 43.74 -17.66 -37.12
N LYS A 6 44.22 -18.38 -36.11
CA LYS A 6 43.38 -19.16 -35.19
C LYS A 6 43.50 -18.55 -33.81
N GLY A 7 42.60 -17.63 -33.48
CA GLY A 7 42.50 -17.13 -32.10
C GLY A 7 41.67 -15.87 -31.90
N PHE A 8 41.56 -15.00 -32.92
CA PHE A 8 40.99 -13.68 -32.70
C PHE A 8 39.46 -13.65 -32.63
N LEU A 9 38.76 -14.44 -33.46
CA LEU A 9 37.28 -14.41 -33.50
C LEU A 9 36.59 -15.06 -32.28
N ASN A 10 37.21 -16.05 -31.61
CA ASN A 10 36.55 -16.83 -30.54
C ASN A 10 36.70 -16.18 -29.14
N THR A 11 37.75 -15.40 -28.93
CA THR A 11 37.95 -14.64 -27.69
C THR A 11 37.08 -13.37 -27.70
N PHE A 12 36.91 -12.73 -28.86
CA PHE A 12 36.11 -11.51 -29.01
C PHE A 12 34.61 -11.75 -28.76
N THR A 13 34.05 -12.82 -29.32
CA THR A 13 32.64 -13.21 -29.09
C THR A 13 32.40 -13.67 -27.65
N LYS A 14 33.33 -14.41 -27.03
CA LYS A 14 33.21 -14.81 -25.62
C LYS A 14 33.25 -13.62 -24.66
N THR A 15 34.14 -12.64 -24.87
CA THR A 15 34.22 -11.44 -24.03
C THR A 15 32.99 -10.55 -24.20
N ILE A 16 32.50 -10.35 -25.43
CA ILE A 16 31.26 -9.61 -25.69
C ILE A 16 30.04 -10.30 -25.04
N PHE A 17 29.95 -11.63 -25.14
CA PHE A 17 28.83 -12.35 -24.54
C PHE A 17 28.88 -12.30 -23.00
N LEU A 18 30.08 -12.41 -22.42
CA LEU A 18 30.28 -12.33 -20.97
C LEU A 18 29.96 -10.93 -20.44
N THR A 19 30.33 -9.86 -21.14
CA THR A 19 30.05 -8.48 -20.72
C THR A 19 28.59 -8.08 -20.92
N VAL A 20 27.92 -8.53 -21.99
CA VAL A 20 26.48 -8.29 -22.21
C VAL A 20 25.63 -8.96 -21.13
N VAL A 21 25.97 -10.19 -20.73
CA VAL A 21 25.26 -10.89 -19.64
C VAL A 21 25.46 -10.17 -18.30
N VAL A 22 26.68 -9.73 -17.99
CA VAL A 22 26.98 -8.97 -16.76
C VAL A 22 26.30 -7.60 -16.76
N PHE A 23 26.17 -6.94 -17.91
CA PHE A 23 25.43 -5.68 -18.07
C PHE A 23 23.92 -5.86 -17.93
N CYS A 24 23.37 -7.00 -18.37
CA CYS A 24 21.95 -7.33 -18.23
C CYS A 24 21.56 -7.61 -16.77
N THR A 25 22.49 -8.13 -15.95
CA THR A 25 22.24 -8.38 -14.53
C THR A 25 22.30 -7.13 -13.64
N VAL A 26 22.99 -6.06 -14.06
CA VAL A 26 23.07 -4.80 -13.29
C VAL A 26 21.97 -3.79 -13.62
N LEU A 27 21.30 -3.92 -14.77
CA LEU A 27 20.12 -3.12 -15.15
C LEU A 27 18.79 -3.84 -14.84
N GLY A 28 18.85 -5.06 -14.31
CA GLY A 28 17.71 -5.96 -14.15
C GLY A 28 16.94 -5.87 -12.84
N CYS A 29 17.15 -4.84 -12.01
CA CYS A 29 16.31 -4.62 -10.84
C CYS A 29 15.05 -3.83 -11.25
N ALA A 30 14.09 -4.50 -11.87
CA ALA A 30 12.75 -3.95 -12.01
C ALA A 30 12.02 -4.13 -10.67
N ASP A 31 12.21 -3.19 -9.73
CA ASP A 31 11.28 -3.09 -8.59
C ASP A 31 9.92 -2.65 -9.15
N ARG A 32 8.86 -3.34 -8.73
CA ARG A 32 7.50 -2.96 -9.14
C ARG A 32 6.95 -2.05 -8.06
N ASP A 33 6.56 -0.84 -8.45
CA ASP A 33 5.86 0.05 -7.55
C ASP A 33 4.59 -0.62 -7.01
N ARG A 34 4.36 -0.49 -5.70
CA ARG A 34 3.20 -1.04 -5.02
C ARG A 34 1.99 -0.16 -5.29
N GLU A 35 1.37 -0.34 -6.44
CA GLU A 35 0.22 0.47 -6.87
C GLU A 35 -1.11 0.05 -6.26
N ASN A 36 -1.22 -1.16 -5.71
CA ASN A 36 -2.47 -1.60 -5.08
C ASN A 36 -2.75 -0.74 -3.82
N PRO A 37 -3.83 0.06 -3.78
CA PRO A 37 -4.14 0.91 -2.64
C PRO A 37 -4.52 0.13 -1.38
N LEU A 38 -4.88 -1.16 -1.51
CA LEU A 38 -5.17 -2.06 -0.40
C LEU A 38 -3.95 -2.83 0.10
N ASP A 39 -2.77 -2.64 -0.50
CA ASP A 39 -1.54 -3.25 -0.01
C ASP A 39 -1.08 -2.53 1.28
N PRO A 40 -0.95 -3.23 2.42
CA PRO A 40 -0.45 -2.62 3.67
C PRO A 40 0.94 -1.98 3.55
N LYS A 41 1.71 -2.35 2.53
CA LYS A 41 3.03 -1.79 2.24
C LYS A 41 3.00 -0.72 1.13
N ASN A 42 1.83 -0.32 0.65
CA ASN A 42 1.70 0.80 -0.27
C ASN A 42 2.19 2.09 0.44
N PRO A 43 3.18 2.82 -0.12
CA PRO A 43 3.76 3.99 0.55
C PRO A 43 2.81 5.20 0.62
N LEU A 44 1.77 5.24 -0.21
CA LEU A 44 0.79 6.32 -0.26
C LEU A 44 -0.38 6.06 0.69
N THR A 45 -0.93 4.84 0.69
CA THR A 45 -2.17 4.52 1.41
C THR A 45 -1.95 3.68 2.67
N GLY A 46 -0.86 2.91 2.74
CA GLY A 46 -0.64 1.92 3.79
C GLY A 46 -1.77 0.87 3.90
N GLY A 47 -2.48 0.61 2.80
CA GLY A 47 -3.57 -0.37 2.75
C GLY A 47 -4.90 0.11 3.34
N LYS A 48 -5.08 1.41 3.54
CA LYS A 48 -6.30 1.99 4.11
C LYS A 48 -6.70 3.32 3.43
N PRO A 49 -7.94 3.79 3.62
CA PRO A 49 -8.37 5.08 3.12
C PRO A 49 -7.53 6.22 3.69
N THR A 50 -7.26 7.23 2.86
CA THR A 50 -6.62 8.48 3.28
C THR A 50 -7.66 9.49 3.75
N GLY A 51 -7.20 10.62 4.29
CA GLY A 51 -8.09 11.74 4.62
C GLY A 51 -9.08 11.47 5.75
N LEU A 52 -8.83 10.46 6.61
CA LEU A 52 -9.69 10.18 7.76
C LEU A 52 -9.72 11.39 8.70
N THR A 53 -10.92 11.90 8.94
CA THR A 53 -11.22 13.01 9.84
C THR A 53 -12.33 12.58 10.79
N ALA A 54 -12.25 13.04 12.04
CA ALA A 54 -13.22 12.78 13.08
C ALA A 54 -13.68 14.11 13.70
N THR A 55 -14.99 14.31 13.80
CA THR A 55 -15.59 15.48 14.46
C THR A 55 -16.57 15.00 15.51
N SER A 56 -16.37 15.41 16.76
CA SER A 56 -17.27 15.05 17.86
C SER A 56 -18.42 16.04 18.00
N SER A 57 -19.60 15.52 18.36
CA SER A 57 -20.77 16.29 18.77
C SER A 57 -21.60 15.47 19.76
N GLN A 58 -21.80 15.99 20.97
CA GLN A 58 -22.52 15.28 22.04
C GLN A 58 -21.90 13.89 22.31
N ASP A 59 -22.71 12.83 22.23
CA ASP A 59 -22.35 11.42 22.40
C ASP A 59 -22.03 10.73 21.06
N THR A 60 -21.75 11.51 20.02
CA THR A 60 -21.52 11.01 18.65
C THR A 60 -20.21 11.53 18.06
N VAL A 61 -19.49 10.66 17.35
CA VAL A 61 -18.36 11.04 16.50
C VAL A 61 -18.70 10.79 15.04
N PHE A 62 -18.57 11.83 14.23
CA PHE A 62 -18.74 11.76 12.78
C PHE A 62 -17.39 11.57 12.12
N LEU A 63 -17.26 10.46 11.38
CA LEU A 63 -16.09 10.13 10.58
C LEU A 63 -16.33 10.48 9.12
N ARG A 64 -15.27 10.92 8.44
CA ARG A 64 -15.23 11.09 6.99
C ARG A 64 -13.85 10.73 6.46
N TRP A 65 -13.78 10.09 5.31
CA TRP A 65 -12.54 9.69 4.64
C TRP A 65 -12.61 9.90 3.12
N ASP A 66 -11.45 9.77 2.45
CA ASP A 66 -11.37 9.75 0.99
C ASP A 66 -11.86 8.41 0.47
N ARG A 67 -12.82 8.43 -0.46
CA ARG A 67 -13.37 7.20 -1.05
C ARG A 67 -12.33 6.53 -1.96
N LEU A 68 -12.35 5.20 -1.97
CA LEU A 68 -11.57 4.37 -2.87
C LEU A 68 -12.51 3.86 -3.97
N ASP A 69 -12.14 4.09 -5.23
CA ASP A 69 -12.90 3.62 -6.39
C ASP A 69 -12.38 2.24 -6.83
N ILE A 70 -12.80 1.20 -6.11
CA ILE A 70 -12.41 -0.19 -6.34
C ILE A 70 -13.67 -1.03 -6.57
N THR A 71 -13.78 -1.65 -7.75
CA THR A 71 -14.99 -2.37 -8.21
C THR A 71 -15.42 -3.51 -7.28
N ASP A 72 -14.46 -4.25 -6.71
CA ASP A 72 -14.73 -5.46 -5.91
C ASP A 72 -14.57 -5.24 -4.40
N MET A 73 -14.57 -3.98 -3.96
CA MET A 73 -14.46 -3.67 -2.53
C MET A 73 -15.79 -3.94 -1.83
N VAL A 74 -15.75 -4.71 -0.74
CA VAL A 74 -16.95 -5.05 0.05
C VAL A 74 -17.40 -3.90 0.94
N GLY A 75 -16.47 -3.07 1.42
CA GLY A 75 -16.77 -1.97 2.32
C GLY A 75 -15.56 -1.49 3.12
N TYR A 76 -15.83 -0.62 4.09
CA TYR A 76 -14.86 -0.06 5.03
C TYR A 76 -15.12 -0.62 6.42
N ASN A 77 -14.14 -1.35 6.98
CA ASN A 77 -14.17 -1.68 8.40
C ASN A 77 -13.85 -0.43 9.20
N ILE A 78 -14.73 -0.06 10.12
CA ILE A 78 -14.51 1.02 11.07
C ILE A 78 -14.03 0.41 12.37
N TYR A 79 -12.81 0.76 12.77
CA TYR A 79 -12.25 0.33 14.03
C TYR A 79 -12.22 1.48 15.03
N ARG A 80 -12.51 1.17 16.29
CA ARG A 80 -12.41 2.12 17.40
C ARG A 80 -11.67 1.52 18.59
N ARG A 81 -10.95 2.37 19.31
CA ARG A 81 -10.49 2.09 20.68
C ARG A 81 -10.57 3.34 21.53
N GLU A 82 -10.59 3.17 22.84
CA GLU A 82 -10.32 4.28 23.76
C GLU A 82 -8.82 4.60 23.74
N THR A 83 -8.45 5.86 23.83
CA THR A 83 -7.03 6.25 23.90
C THR A 83 -6.35 5.57 25.09
N ASN A 84 -5.16 5.02 24.86
CA ASN A 84 -4.40 4.19 25.82
C ASN A 84 -5.06 2.86 26.22
N SER A 85 -6.17 2.47 25.59
CA SER A 85 -6.66 1.09 25.68
C SER A 85 -5.85 0.18 24.75
N GLY A 86 -6.09 -1.12 24.84
CA GLY A 86 -5.36 -2.13 24.07
C GLY A 86 -5.66 -2.09 22.56
N ASN A 87 -6.29 -3.16 22.08
CA ASN A 87 -6.52 -3.35 20.64
C ASN A 87 -7.72 -2.55 20.14
N PHE A 88 -7.67 -2.19 18.86
CA PHE A 88 -8.82 -1.72 18.11
C PHE A 88 -9.90 -2.81 18.01
N ASN A 89 -11.15 -2.43 18.18
CA ASN A 89 -12.30 -3.29 18.01
C ASN A 89 -13.09 -2.87 16.77
N LEU A 90 -13.62 -3.85 16.03
CA LEU A 90 -14.51 -3.57 14.91
C LEU A 90 -15.82 -3.00 15.44
N VAL A 91 -16.18 -1.81 14.97
CA VAL A 91 -17.45 -1.14 15.28
C VAL A 91 -18.49 -1.47 14.23
N ASP A 92 -18.12 -1.32 12.95
CA ASP A 92 -19.04 -1.55 11.83
C ASP A 92 -18.30 -1.87 10.52
N LEU A 93 -19.04 -2.38 9.55
CA LEU A 93 -18.66 -2.52 8.15
C LEU A 93 -19.57 -1.65 7.29
N VAL A 94 -19.02 -0.53 6.82
CA VAL A 94 -19.73 0.46 6.01
C VAL A 94 -19.67 0.10 4.54
N GLU A 95 -20.76 0.31 3.79
CA GLU A 95 -20.84 -0.03 2.37
C GLU A 95 -19.81 0.74 1.50
N PRO A 96 -19.38 0.17 0.35
CA PRO A 96 -18.25 0.69 -0.44
C PRO A 96 -18.58 2.00 -1.19
N ASP A 97 -19.87 2.37 -1.27
CA ASP A 97 -20.32 3.63 -1.85
C ASP A 97 -20.36 4.79 -0.83
N LYS A 98 -20.12 4.52 0.46
CA LYS A 98 -20.09 5.55 1.51
C LYS A 98 -18.68 6.03 1.78
N ASN A 99 -18.60 7.22 2.37
CA ASN A 99 -17.36 7.83 2.82
C ASN A 99 -17.51 8.56 4.16
N ARG A 100 -18.55 8.19 4.92
CA ARG A 100 -18.91 8.79 6.20
C ARG A 100 -19.55 7.76 7.12
N PHE A 101 -19.34 7.92 8.42
CA PHE A 101 -19.94 7.08 9.46
C PHE A 101 -20.26 7.93 10.70
N ALA A 102 -21.31 7.57 11.43
CA ALA A 102 -21.69 8.25 12.67
C ALA A 102 -21.70 7.23 13.81
N ASP A 103 -20.70 7.33 14.69
CA ASP A 103 -20.55 6.46 15.84
C ASP A 103 -21.22 7.09 17.06
N SER A 104 -22.37 6.56 17.49
CA SER A 104 -23.26 7.16 18.51
C SER A 104 -23.25 6.37 19.82
N ASN A 105 -23.85 6.93 20.87
CA ASN A 105 -23.90 6.34 22.22
C ASN A 105 -22.49 6.19 22.86
N LEU A 106 -21.61 7.15 22.61
CA LEU A 106 -20.27 7.20 23.19
C LEU A 106 -20.31 7.76 24.61
N ASN A 107 -19.35 7.32 25.43
CA ASN A 107 -19.22 7.85 26.79
C ASN A 107 -18.65 9.27 26.75
N PHE A 108 -19.23 10.16 27.56
CA PHE A 108 -18.69 11.50 27.77
C PHE A 108 -17.29 11.44 28.38
N GLU A 109 -16.52 12.51 28.13
CA GLU A 109 -15.14 12.69 28.66
C GLU A 109 -14.17 11.56 28.29
N THR A 110 -14.52 10.73 27.30
CA THR A 110 -13.70 9.63 26.81
C THR A 110 -13.11 9.99 25.45
N THR A 111 -11.80 9.86 25.30
CA THR A 111 -11.12 10.05 24.02
C THR A 111 -11.08 8.74 23.26
N TYR A 112 -11.52 8.77 22.01
CA TYR A 112 -11.51 7.63 21.10
C TYR A 112 -10.56 7.85 19.94
N GLU A 113 -9.91 6.76 19.51
CA GLU A 113 -9.10 6.70 18.30
C GLU A 113 -9.78 5.79 17.27
N TYR A 114 -9.67 6.17 16.00
CA TYR A 114 -10.30 5.49 14.88
C TYR A 114 -9.28 5.08 13.81
N GLN A 115 -9.57 3.96 13.13
CA GLN A 115 -8.81 3.45 11.99
C GLN A 115 -9.74 2.88 10.93
#